data_AF-A0A921UYF8-F1
#
_entry.id   AF-A0A921UYF8-F1
#
_cell.length_a   1.000
_cell.length_b   1.000
_cell.length_c   1.000
_cell.angle_alpha   90.00
_cell.angle_beta   90.00
_cell.angle_gamma   90.00
#
_symmetry.space_group_name_H-M   'P 1'
#
loop_
_entity.id
_entity.type
_entity.pdbx_description
1 polymer ?
#
loop_
_entity_poly.entity_id
_entity_poly.type
_entity_poly.pdbx_seq_one_letter_code
_entity_poly.pdbx_strand_id
1 'polypeptide(L)'
;MWQHLLVAADRYDLLRLRLICEQKLCTYINTTTAATVLALAERHHGRGLKDACLDFLTRAHANLQEVTVLGGLDHLASTCPLVLKELIIKLVSPNKKARIDVNTAFVTVPASDMHQHFTHLLQSG
;
A
#
# COMPACT_ATOMS: atom_id res chain seq x y z
N MET A 1 -14.49 -8.97 1.28
CA MET A 1 -15.30 -7.74 1.38
C MET A 1 -14.51 -6.49 0.96
N TRP A 2 -13.32 -6.23 1.49
CA TRP A 2 -12.53 -5.03 1.17
C TRP A 2 -12.25 -4.81 -0.32
N GLN A 3 -12.12 -5.88 -1.11
CA GLN A 3 -11.93 -5.78 -2.56
C GLN A 3 -13.11 -5.08 -3.26
N HIS A 4 -14.35 -5.46 -2.94
CA HIS A 4 -15.55 -4.82 -3.50
C HIS A 4 -15.67 -3.37 -3.04
N LEU A 5 -15.27 -3.08 -1.81
CA LEU A 5 -15.27 -1.72 -1.29
C LEU A 5 -14.21 -0.84 -1.96
N LEU A 6 -13.04 -1.39 -2.29
CA LEU A 6 -12.01 -0.70 -3.08
C LEU A 6 -12.55 -0.35 -4.47
N VAL A 7 -13.18 -1.29 -5.15
CA VAL A 7 -13.81 -1.07 -6.48
C VAL A 7 -14.86 0.02 -6.42
N ALA A 8 -15.73 0.00 -5.39
CA ALA A 8 -16.74 1.04 -5.21
C ALA A 8 -16.11 2.40 -4.89
N ALA A 9 -15.14 2.43 -3.97
CA ALA A 9 -14.46 3.65 -3.58
C ALA A 9 -13.76 4.31 -4.77
N ASP A 10 -13.12 3.53 -5.64
CA ASP A 10 -12.49 4.02 -6.86
C ASP A 10 -13.52 4.51 -7.89
N ARG A 11 -14.60 3.76 -8.11
CA ARG A 11 -15.69 4.14 -9.02
C ARG A 11 -16.38 5.45 -8.63
N TYR A 12 -16.53 5.72 -7.33
CA TYR A 12 -17.22 6.90 -6.80
C TYR A 12 -16.24 7.99 -6.32
N ASP A 13 -14.95 7.88 -6.65
CA ASP A 13 -13.88 8.82 -6.25
C ASP A 13 -13.82 9.15 -4.75
N LEU A 14 -14.11 8.14 -3.91
CA LEU A 14 -14.07 8.24 -2.46
C LEU A 14 -12.65 8.01 -1.95
N LEU A 15 -11.77 8.98 -2.20
CA LEU A 15 -10.33 8.91 -1.89
C LEU A 15 -10.03 8.38 -0.48
N ARG A 16 -10.71 8.92 0.54
CA ARG A 16 -10.47 8.52 1.95
C ARG A 16 -10.85 7.06 2.20
N LEU A 17 -11.94 6.59 1.59
CA LEU A 17 -12.37 5.20 1.68
C LEU A 17 -11.41 4.27 0.92
N ARG A 18 -10.91 4.71 -0.24
CA ARG A 18 -9.93 3.95 -1.03
C ARG A 18 -8.66 3.67 -0.20
N LEU A 19 -8.12 4.69 0.46
CA LEU A 19 -6.94 4.55 1.32
C LEU A 19 -7.17 3.57 2.50
N ILE A 20 -8.35 3.60 3.13
CA ILE A 20 -8.71 2.65 4.19
C ILE A 20 -8.76 1.22 3.63
N CYS A 21 -9.35 1.02 2.44
CA CYS A 21 -9.41 -0.27 1.79
C CYS A 21 -8.02 -0.79 1.44
N GLU A 22 -7.14 0.07 0.91
CA GLU A 22 -5.74 -0.27 0.65
C GLU A 22 -5.04 -0.73 1.92
N GLN A 23 -5.14 0.03 3.02
CA GLN A 23 -4.52 -0.33 4.30
C GLN A 23 -5.01 -1.69 4.81
N LYS A 24 -6.31 -1.98 4.68
CA LYS A 24 -6.88 -3.27 5.10
C LYS A 24 -6.45 -4.40 4.17
N LEU A 25 -6.40 -4.18 2.86
CA LEU A 25 -5.94 -5.19 1.91
C LEU A 25 -4.45 -5.52 2.09
N CYS A 26 -3.62 -4.55 2.47
CA CYS A 26 -2.21 -4.78 2.79
C CYS A 26 -2.01 -5.84 3.88
N THR A 27 -2.91 -5.94 4.88
CA THR A 27 -2.79 -6.94 5.94
C THR A 27 -3.14 -8.36 5.49
N TYR A 28 -3.77 -8.52 4.33
CA TYR A 28 -4.18 -9.83 3.79
C TYR A 28 -3.25 -10.34 2.68
N ILE A 29 -2.15 -9.64 2.37
CA ILE A 29 -1.20 -10.06 1.35
C ILE A 29 -0.44 -11.30 1.84
N ASN A 30 -0.59 -12.40 1.12
CA ASN A 30 0.16 -13.63 1.27
C ASN A 30 0.35 -14.28 -0.11
N THR A 31 1.01 -15.43 -0.18
CA THR A 31 1.32 -16.13 -1.45
C THR A 31 0.09 -16.53 -2.26
N THR A 32 -1.06 -16.78 -1.60
CA THR A 32 -2.32 -17.11 -2.28
C THR A 32 -3.08 -15.88 -2.79
N THR A 33 -2.95 -14.74 -2.11
CA THR A 33 -3.75 -13.53 -2.38
C THR A 33 -2.98 -12.45 -3.13
N ALA A 34 -1.65 -12.46 -3.10
CA ALA A 34 -0.81 -11.38 -3.61
C ALA A 34 -1.09 -11.06 -5.09
N ALA A 35 -1.23 -12.07 -5.94
CA ALA A 35 -1.52 -11.86 -7.36
C ALA A 35 -2.88 -11.19 -7.59
N THR A 36 -3.92 -11.69 -6.92
CA THR A 36 -5.29 -11.15 -7.04
C THR A 36 -5.38 -9.72 -6.50
N VAL A 37 -4.76 -9.45 -5.35
CA VAL A 37 -4.75 -8.12 -4.72
C VAL A 37 -3.92 -7.15 -5.56
N LEU A 38 -2.81 -7.59 -6.14
CA LEU A 38 -1.98 -6.78 -7.04
C LEU A 38 -2.74 -6.39 -8.31
N ALA A 39 -3.44 -7.33 -8.95
CA ALA A 39 -4.28 -7.06 -10.12
C ALA A 39 -5.41 -6.08 -9.78
N LEU A 40 -6.01 -6.20 -8.60
CA LEU A 40 -7.03 -5.28 -8.13
C LEU A 40 -6.47 -3.87 -7.91
N ALA A 41 -5.30 -3.76 -7.29
CA ALA A 41 -4.64 -2.49 -7.01
C ALA A 41 -4.29 -1.73 -8.29
N GLU A 42 -3.80 -2.43 -9.32
CA GLU A 42 -3.55 -1.85 -10.64
C GLU A 42 -4.82 -1.30 -11.28
N ARG A 43 -5.90 -2.09 -11.26
CA ARG A 43 -7.16 -1.73 -11.92
C ARG A 43 -7.93 -0.60 -11.25
N HIS A 44 -7.72 -0.41 -9.94
CA HIS A 44 -8.48 0.53 -9.12
C HIS A 44 -7.61 1.60 -8.45
N HIS A 45 -6.52 1.98 -9.13
CA HIS A 45 -5.66 3.11 -8.76
C HIS A 45 -5.11 3.07 -7.32
N GLY A 46 -4.95 1.88 -6.75
CA GLY A 46 -4.46 1.65 -5.40
C GLY A 46 -2.93 1.59 -5.34
N ARG A 47 -2.26 2.73 -5.56
CA ARG A 47 -0.79 2.77 -5.70
C ARG A 47 -0.05 2.20 -4.49
N GLY A 48 -0.47 2.54 -3.27
CA GLY A 48 0.19 2.06 -2.05
C GLY A 48 0.03 0.56 -1.88
N LEU A 49 -1.17 0.04 -2.18
CA LEU A 49 -1.45 -1.38 -2.16
C LEU A 49 -0.63 -2.15 -3.23
N LYS A 50 -0.51 -1.59 -4.44
CA LYS A 50 0.31 -2.16 -5.51
C LYS A 50 1.77 -2.26 -5.09
N ASP A 51 2.34 -1.19 -4.54
CA ASP A 51 3.72 -1.17 -4.06
C ASP A 51 3.95 -2.20 -2.96
N ALA A 52 3.03 -2.34 -2.01
CA ALA A 52 3.10 -3.33 -0.95
C ALA A 52 3.07 -4.77 -1.49
N CYS A 53 2.24 -5.05 -2.49
CA CYS A 53 2.20 -6.36 -3.15
C CYS A 53 3.51 -6.65 -3.89
N LEU A 54 4.01 -5.70 -4.68
CA LEU A 54 5.28 -5.84 -5.39
C LEU A 54 6.44 -6.03 -4.41
N ASP A 55 6.49 -5.25 -3.33
CA ASP A 55 7.49 -5.40 -2.27
C ASP A 55 7.41 -6.79 -1.61
N PHE A 56 6.21 -7.32 -1.36
CA PHE A 56 6.03 -8.66 -0.80
C PHE A 56 6.58 -9.75 -1.73
N LEU A 57 6.29 -9.65 -3.03
CA LEU A 57 6.73 -10.60 -4.04
C LEU A 57 8.24 -10.54 -4.28
N THR A 58 8.85 -9.37 -4.24
CA THR A 58 10.30 -9.21 -4.46
C THR A 58 11.14 -9.38 -3.20
N ARG A 59 10.54 -9.39 -2.00
CA ARG A 59 11.26 -9.54 -0.72
C ARG A 59 11.93 -10.90 -0.56
N ALA A 60 11.29 -11.96 -1.04
CA ALA A 60 11.81 -13.32 -0.92
C ALA A 60 11.48 -14.14 -2.17
N HIS A 61 12.49 -14.82 -2.71
CA HIS A 61 12.32 -15.70 -3.88
C HIS A 61 11.26 -16.79 -3.62
N ALA A 62 11.16 -17.30 -2.39
CA ALA A 62 10.16 -18.28 -1.99
C ALA A 62 8.71 -17.79 -2.21
N ASN A 63 8.41 -16.53 -1.88
CA ASN A 63 7.07 -15.96 -2.08
C ASN A 63 6.70 -15.95 -3.57
N LEU A 64 7.64 -15.49 -4.41
CA LEU A 64 7.44 -15.43 -5.85
C LEU A 64 7.29 -16.83 -6.45
N GLN A 65 8.10 -17.78 -6.02
CA GLN A 65 8.02 -19.18 -6.46
C GLN A 65 6.66 -19.79 -6.10
N GLU A 66 6.20 -19.61 -4.86
CA GLU A 66 4.91 -20.15 -4.41
C GLU A 66 3.74 -19.53 -5.19
N VAL A 67 3.74 -18.22 -5.39
CA VAL A 67 2.73 -17.52 -6.22
C VAL A 67 2.74 -18.04 -7.66
N THR A 68 3.91 -18.38 -8.20
CA THR A 68 4.06 -18.96 -9.54
C THR A 68 3.46 -20.37 -9.58
N VAL A 69 3.77 -21.22 -8.60
CA VAL A 69 3.20 -22.58 -8.50
C VAL A 69 1.68 -22.55 -8.37
N LEU A 70 1.12 -21.55 -7.69
CA LEU A 70 -0.31 -21.34 -7.57
C LEU A 70 -0.96 -20.75 -8.84
N GLY A 71 -0.20 -20.53 -9.92
CA GLY A 71 -0.70 -19.93 -11.17
C GLY A 71 -1.06 -18.43 -11.03
N GLY A 72 -0.66 -17.78 -9.94
CA GLY A 72 -0.97 -16.39 -9.68
C GLY A 72 -0.34 -15.43 -10.70
N LEU A 73 0.85 -15.77 -11.21
CA LEU A 73 1.52 -14.98 -12.24
C LEU A 73 0.84 -15.13 -13.61
N ASP A 74 0.29 -16.31 -13.95
CA ASP A 74 -0.42 -16.52 -15.21
C ASP A 74 -1.69 -15.65 -15.27
N HIS A 75 -2.45 -15.62 -14.16
CA HIS A 75 -3.61 -14.75 -14.03
C HIS A 75 -3.24 -13.25 -14.12
N LEU A 76 -2.09 -12.87 -13.56
CA LEU A 76 -1.60 -11.50 -13.65
C LEU A 76 -1.16 -11.15 -15.07
N ALA A 77 -0.53 -12.09 -15.78
CA ALA A 77 -0.14 -11.91 -17.18
C ALA A 77 -1.36 -11.69 -18.09
N SER A 78 -2.46 -12.42 -17.87
CA SER A 78 -3.68 -12.27 -18.65
C SER A 78 -4.46 -10.99 -18.33
N THR A 79 -4.42 -10.53 -17.07
CA THR A 79 -5.26 -9.42 -16.60
C THR A 79 -4.54 -8.08 -16.63
N CYS A 80 -3.25 -8.05 -16.28
CA CYS A 80 -2.43 -6.84 -16.10
C CYS A 80 -0.98 -7.07 -16.56
N PRO A 81 -0.70 -7.23 -17.87
CA PRO A 81 0.64 -7.56 -18.37
C PRO A 81 1.71 -6.50 -18.06
N LEU A 82 1.30 -5.23 -17.93
CA LEU A 82 2.22 -4.14 -17.57
C LEU A 82 2.77 -4.28 -16.14
N VAL A 83 1.97 -4.81 -15.22
CA VAL A 83 2.39 -5.05 -13.83
C VAL A 83 3.43 -6.17 -13.77
N LEU A 84 3.31 -7.19 -14.63
CA LEU A 84 4.32 -8.23 -14.73
C LEU A 84 5.66 -7.67 -15.21
N LYS A 85 5.65 -6.76 -16.19
CA LYS A 85 6.85 -6.04 -16.63
C LYS A 85 7.47 -5.23 -15.49
N GLU A 86 6.66 -4.54 -14.71
CA GLU A 86 7.12 -3.77 -13.55
C GLU A 86 7.72 -4.67 -12.45
N LEU A 87 7.10 -5.82 -12.17
CA LEU A 87 7.62 -6.82 -11.26
C LEU A 87 9.01 -7.30 -11.70
N ILE A 88 9.19 -7.62 -12.99
CA ILE A 88 10.49 -8.02 -13.56
C ILE A 88 11.52 -6.90 -13.40
N ILE A 89 11.17 -5.65 -13.72
CA ILE A 89 12.07 -4.49 -13.54
C ILE A 89 12.49 -4.37 -12.07
N LYS A 90 11.55 -4.55 -11.13
CA LYS A 90 11.80 -4.45 -9.69
C LYS A 90 12.66 -5.60 -9.16
N LEU A 91 12.61 -6.78 -9.77
CA LEU A 91 13.48 -7.92 -9.46
C LEU A 91 14.92 -7.72 -9.95
N VAL A 92 15.08 -7.11 -11.13
CA VAL A 92 16.40 -6.88 -11.75
C VAL A 92 17.09 -5.64 -11.20
N SER A 93 16.31 -4.66 -10.72
CA SER A 93 16.85 -3.44 -10.12
C SER A 93 17.42 -3.74 -8.73
N PRO A 94 18.70 -3.42 -8.44
CA PRO A 94 19.26 -3.58 -7.10
C PRO A 94 18.44 -2.76 -6.11
N ASN A 95 17.77 -3.47 -5.20
CA ASN A 95 16.78 -2.89 -4.29
C ASN A 95 17.45 -1.92 -3.31
N LYS A 96 17.43 -0.61 -3.63
CA LYS A 96 17.74 0.44 -2.67
C LYS A 96 16.55 0.64 -1.75
N LYS A 97 16.32 -0.26 -0.80
CA LYS A 97 15.44 0.04 0.33
C LYS A 97 16.26 0.06 1.60
N ALA A 98 16.82 1.24 1.88
CA ALA A 98 16.98 1.69 3.24
C ALA A 98 15.64 1.46 3.96
N ARG A 99 15.73 0.87 5.15
CA ARG A 99 14.61 0.66 6.06
C ARG A 99 13.82 1.96 6.15
N ILE A 100 12.63 2.01 5.54
CA ILE A 100 11.64 2.98 5.99
C ILE A 100 10.96 2.25 7.14
N ASP A 101 11.45 2.53 8.35
CA ASP A 101 10.75 2.16 9.56
C ASP A 101 9.34 2.76 9.46
N VAL A 102 8.32 1.90 9.48
CA VAL A 102 6.90 2.29 9.48
C VAL A 102 6.55 2.80 10.88
N ASN A 103 7.35 3.72 11.40
CA ASN A 103 7.00 4.48 12.56
C ASN A 103 7.27 5.96 12.29
N THR A 104 6.22 6.75 12.46
CA THR A 104 6.23 8.21 12.63
C THR A 104 6.19 9.08 11.36
N ALA A 105 5.09 8.97 10.61
CA ALA A 105 4.45 10.17 10.07
C ALA A 105 3.01 10.23 10.59
N PHE A 106 2.85 10.17 11.91
CA PHE A 106 1.76 10.91 12.52
C PHE A 106 2.14 12.36 12.28
N VAL A 107 1.35 13.08 11.48
CA VAL A 107 1.48 14.53 11.37
C VAL A 107 1.41 15.05 12.81
N THR A 108 2.53 15.50 13.36
CA THR A 108 2.55 16.30 14.58
C THR A 108 1.74 17.54 14.25
N VAL A 109 0.47 17.54 14.68
CA VAL A 109 -0.35 18.75 14.70
C VAL A 109 0.38 19.68 15.66
N PRO A 110 0.95 20.81 15.19
CA PRO A 110 1.54 21.77 16.11
C PRO A 110 0.44 22.23 17.06
N ALA A 111 0.79 22.41 18.34
CA ALA A 111 -0.15 22.98 19.30
C ALA A 111 -0.68 24.30 18.73
N SER A 112 -2.01 24.41 18.65
CA SER A 112 -2.67 25.62 18.16
C SER A 112 -2.17 26.83 18.96
N ASP A 113 -1.81 27.92 18.27
CA ASP A 113 -1.24 29.17 18.83
C ASP A 113 -2.09 29.85 19.92
N MET A 114 -3.27 29.30 20.23
CA MET A 114 -4.15 29.79 21.28
C MET A 114 -3.70 29.39 22.71
N HIS A 115 -2.66 28.56 22.90
CA HIS A 115 -2.15 28.22 24.24
C HIS A 115 -0.98 29.09 24.71
N GLN A 116 -0.30 29.83 23.82
CA GLN A 116 0.85 30.66 24.22
C GLN A 116 0.47 32.01 24.83
N HIS A 117 -0.77 32.48 24.63
CA HIS A 117 -1.23 33.75 25.21
C HIS A 117 -1.71 33.63 26.66
N PHE A 118 -2.13 32.43 27.09
CA PHE A 118 -2.72 32.25 28.43
C PHE A 118 -1.65 32.06 29.51
N THR A 119 -0.48 31.51 29.17
CA THR A 119 0.62 31.27 30.12
C THR A 119 1.31 32.56 30.58
N HIS A 120 1.31 33.62 29.76
CA HIS A 120 1.88 34.91 30.15
C HIS A 120 0.99 35.69 31.15
N LEU A 121 -0.31 35.42 31.19
CA LEU A 121 -1.24 36.13 32.09
C LEU A 121 -1.29 35.54 33.51
N LEU A 122 -0.85 34.29 33.70
CA LEU A 122 -0.81 33.64 35.01
C LEU A 122 0.52 33.87 35.77
N GLN A 123 1.51 34.48 35.13
CA GLN A 123 2.81 34.79 35.76
C GLN A 123 2.93 36.25 36.21
N SER A 124 1.92 37.09 35.94
CA SER A 124 1.89 38.51 36.35
C SER A 124 0.83 38.83 37.42
N GLY A 125 0.42 37.83 38.20
CA GLY A 125 -0.45 37.98 39.38
C GLY A 125 0.32 37.81 40.67
#